data_AF-A0A8K0LZT9-F1
#
_entry.id   AF-A0A8K0LZT9-F1
#
_cell.length_a   1.000
_cell.length_b   1.000
_cell.length_c   1.000
_cell.angle_alpha   90.00
_cell.angle_beta   90.00
_cell.angle_gamma   90.00
#
_symmetry.space_group_name_H-M   'P 1'
#
loop_
_entity.id
_entity.type
_entity.pdbx_description
1 polymer ?
#
loop_
_entity_poly.entity_id
_entity_poly.type
_entity_poly.pdbx_seq_one_letter_code
_entity_poly.pdbx_strand_id
1 'polypeptide(L)'
;MNSRKAVLSDLERIVNFVLETMVEDPAWPYRFKYRTEFPDDHRKYTEMIWRNFLDDDYKDWIVRIMEEVDNGKHTILAVSVWNISYKNKRKDGIEYTTKNPYDDMTKNGGATRKDADPGRIEAFRESGALCNKHFEKNYGDRRITLQILGTHPGHLRRGYATDLCNWGMNVAHEEGLVCTVQATYLGRRLYKKLGFTDLDECLIQVPGEQEMIECWAMVWIPKP
;
A
#
# COMPACT_ATOMS: atom_id res chain seq x y z
N MET A 1 21.92 3.44 0.60
CA MET A 1 21.10 3.46 -0.62
C MET A 1 19.85 4.23 -0.27
N ASN A 2 19.47 5.26 -1.03
CA ASN A 2 18.31 6.08 -0.70
C ASN A 2 17.14 5.69 -1.61
N SER A 3 15.92 5.71 -1.09
CA SER A 3 14.74 5.53 -1.94
C SER A 3 14.59 6.70 -2.91
N ARG A 4 13.95 6.47 -4.05
CA ARG A 4 13.55 7.52 -4.99
C ARG A 4 12.07 7.42 -5.34
N LYS A 5 11.49 8.51 -5.86
CA LYS A 5 10.16 8.48 -6.47
C LYS A 5 10.23 7.61 -7.73
N ALA A 6 9.26 6.71 -7.88
CA ALA A 6 9.11 5.93 -9.10
C ALA A 6 8.40 6.73 -10.19
N VAL A 7 8.68 6.40 -11.43
CA VAL A 7 8.12 7.03 -12.63
C VAL A 7 7.48 5.97 -13.52
N LEU A 8 6.69 6.38 -14.52
CA LEU A 8 5.98 5.45 -15.40
C LEU A 8 6.90 4.45 -16.12
N SER A 9 8.15 4.82 -16.43
CA SER A 9 9.13 3.89 -17.02
C SER A 9 9.64 2.81 -16.05
N ASP A 10 9.33 2.90 -14.75
CA ASP A 10 9.56 1.83 -13.78
C ASP A 10 8.44 0.76 -13.79
N LEU A 11 7.30 1.01 -14.46
CA LEU A 11 6.07 0.21 -14.35
C LEU A 11 6.31 -1.29 -14.52
N GLU A 12 6.94 -1.72 -15.61
CA GLU A 12 7.13 -3.15 -15.88
C GLU A 12 8.00 -3.82 -14.81
N ARG A 13 9.04 -3.15 -14.33
CA ARG A 13 9.89 -3.66 -13.24
C ARG A 13 9.12 -3.74 -11.93
N ILE A 14 8.27 -2.77 -11.64
CA ILE A 14 7.42 -2.75 -10.44
C ILE A 14 6.39 -3.88 -10.51
N VAL A 15 5.72 -4.08 -11.64
CA VAL A 15 4.71 -5.14 -11.80
C VAL A 15 5.33 -6.52 -11.59
N ASN A 16 6.50 -6.78 -12.20
CA ASN A 16 7.22 -8.04 -11.98
C ASN A 16 7.62 -8.22 -10.51
N PHE A 17 8.20 -7.18 -9.88
CA PHE A 17 8.52 -7.20 -8.45
C PHE A 17 7.29 -7.51 -7.58
N VAL A 18 6.14 -6.89 -7.86
CA VAL A 18 4.90 -7.03 -7.09
C VAL A 18 4.36 -8.45 -7.20
N LEU A 19 4.31 -9.02 -8.41
CA LEU A 19 3.82 -10.37 -8.64
C LEU A 19 4.69 -11.42 -7.92
N GLU A 20 5.99 -11.18 -7.80
CA GLU A 20 6.93 -12.04 -7.09
C GLU A 20 6.91 -11.84 -5.57
N THR A 21 6.60 -10.63 -5.10
CA THR A 21 6.75 -10.26 -3.68
C THR A 21 5.44 -10.35 -2.90
N MET A 22 4.33 -9.88 -3.47
CA MET A 22 3.10 -9.68 -2.70
C MET A 22 2.41 -10.99 -2.33
N VAL A 23 2.75 -12.11 -2.97
CA VAL A 23 2.26 -13.45 -2.59
C VAL A 23 2.61 -13.83 -1.14
N GLU A 24 3.63 -13.20 -0.55
CA GLU A 24 4.03 -13.38 0.84
C GLU A 24 3.16 -12.58 1.83
N ASP A 25 2.50 -11.50 1.37
CA ASP A 25 1.55 -10.77 2.22
C ASP A 25 0.25 -11.58 2.28
N PRO A 26 -0.21 -11.98 3.48
CA PRO A 26 -1.38 -12.86 3.63
C PRO A 26 -2.67 -12.29 3.03
N ALA A 27 -2.83 -10.97 2.97
CA ALA A 27 -4.01 -10.34 2.39
C ALA A 27 -4.03 -10.41 0.84
N TRP A 28 -2.89 -10.67 0.20
CA TRP A 28 -2.81 -10.80 -1.26
C TRP A 28 -3.37 -12.13 -1.77
N PRO A 29 -2.88 -13.33 -1.39
CA PRO A 29 -3.45 -14.59 -1.83
C PRO A 29 -4.87 -14.80 -1.29
N TYR A 30 -5.23 -14.20 -0.15
CA TYR A 30 -6.61 -14.20 0.34
C TYR A 30 -7.56 -13.60 -0.68
N ARG A 31 -7.28 -12.38 -1.16
CA ARG A 31 -8.09 -11.69 -2.19
C ARG A 31 -7.99 -12.34 -3.56
N PHE A 32 -6.76 -12.62 -4.00
CA PHE A 32 -6.45 -13.13 -5.34
C PHE A 32 -6.34 -14.65 -5.32
N LYS A 33 -7.45 -15.28 -4.89
CA LYS A 33 -7.58 -16.72 -4.67
C LYS A 33 -7.31 -17.53 -5.94
N TYR A 34 -7.78 -17.04 -7.08
CA TYR A 34 -7.71 -17.74 -8.38
C TYR A 34 -6.56 -17.24 -9.27
N ARG A 35 -5.59 -16.51 -8.73
CA ARG A 35 -4.46 -15.93 -9.49
C ARG A 35 -3.60 -16.93 -10.25
N THR A 36 -3.53 -18.17 -9.80
CA THR A 36 -2.79 -19.25 -10.47
C THR A 36 -3.59 -19.85 -11.62
N GLU A 37 -4.92 -19.80 -11.55
CA GLU A 37 -5.84 -20.26 -12.61
C GLU A 37 -6.02 -19.18 -13.69
N PHE A 38 -5.99 -17.91 -13.30
CA PHE A 38 -6.13 -16.75 -14.19
C PHE A 38 -4.92 -15.79 -14.08
N PRO A 39 -3.69 -16.24 -14.43
CA PRO A 39 -2.47 -15.43 -14.28
C PRO A 39 -2.46 -14.19 -15.17
N ASP A 40 -3.07 -14.25 -16.35
CA ASP A 40 -3.16 -13.10 -17.27
C ASP A 40 -4.04 -11.99 -16.70
N ASP A 41 -5.18 -12.35 -16.09
CA ASP A 41 -6.04 -11.40 -15.37
C ASP A 41 -5.30 -10.81 -14.17
N HIS A 42 -4.58 -11.66 -13.42
CA HIS A 42 -3.80 -11.19 -12.27
C HIS A 42 -2.74 -10.15 -12.66
N ARG A 43 -1.97 -10.42 -13.72
CA ARG A 43 -1.00 -9.46 -14.25
C ARG A 43 -1.68 -8.21 -14.78
N LYS A 44 -2.71 -8.34 -15.62
CA LYS A 44 -3.42 -7.21 -16.23
C LYS A 44 -3.90 -6.20 -15.18
N TYR A 45 -4.66 -6.66 -14.18
CA TYR A 45 -5.21 -5.74 -13.18
C TYR A 45 -4.16 -5.26 -12.17
N THR A 46 -3.08 -6.01 -11.97
CA THR A 46 -1.90 -5.52 -11.24
C THR A 46 -1.21 -4.40 -12.01
N GLU A 47 -0.98 -4.56 -13.31
CA GLU A 47 -0.40 -3.51 -14.15
C GLU A 47 -1.28 -2.25 -14.16
N MET A 48 -2.60 -2.40 -14.31
CA MET A 48 -3.53 -1.27 -14.29
C MET A 48 -3.46 -0.48 -12.98
N ILE A 49 -3.48 -1.14 -11.82
CA ILE A 49 -3.44 -0.41 -10.55
C ILE A 49 -2.09 0.29 -10.34
N TRP A 50 -0.97 -0.35 -10.71
CA TRP A 50 0.35 0.26 -10.58
C TRP A 50 0.61 1.37 -11.58
N ARG A 51 0.05 1.26 -12.80
CA ARG A 51 0.01 2.36 -13.77
C ARG A 51 -0.71 3.56 -13.18
N ASN A 52 -1.89 3.36 -12.59
CA ASN A 52 -2.64 4.45 -11.96
C ASN A 52 -1.85 5.08 -10.80
N PHE A 53 -1.15 4.31 -9.96
CA PHE A 53 -0.30 4.90 -8.92
C PHE A 53 0.90 5.71 -9.44
N LEU A 54 1.35 5.47 -10.67
CA LEU A 54 2.47 6.17 -11.30
C LEU A 54 2.04 7.31 -12.22
N ASP A 55 0.76 7.39 -12.55
CA ASP A 55 0.19 8.37 -13.46
C ASP A 55 -0.07 9.70 -12.72
N ASP A 56 0.32 10.81 -13.34
CA ASP A 56 0.25 12.15 -12.75
C ASP A 56 -1.22 12.60 -12.51
N ASP A 57 -2.19 11.97 -13.17
CA ASP A 57 -3.62 12.19 -12.90
C ASP A 57 -4.04 11.71 -11.50
N TYR A 58 -3.25 10.85 -10.84
CA TYR A 58 -3.47 10.35 -9.49
C TYR A 58 -2.51 11.00 -8.48
N LYS A 59 -2.46 12.34 -8.50
CA LYS A 59 -1.60 13.22 -7.70
C LYS A 59 -1.62 13.05 -6.17
N ASP A 60 -2.52 12.23 -5.64
CA ASP A 60 -2.63 11.91 -4.20
C ASP A 60 -1.74 10.75 -3.77
N TRP A 61 -1.04 10.13 -4.71
CA TRP A 61 -0.25 8.92 -4.48
C TRP A 61 1.21 9.14 -4.86
N ILE A 62 2.10 8.55 -4.08
CA ILE A 62 3.52 8.51 -4.41
C ILE A 62 4.06 7.10 -4.21
N VAL A 63 4.65 6.59 -5.28
CA VAL A 63 5.39 5.33 -5.25
C VAL A 63 6.86 5.64 -4.98
N ARG A 64 7.43 4.98 -3.98
CA ARG A 64 8.86 5.04 -3.64
C ARG A 64 9.47 3.67 -3.85
N ILE A 65 10.61 3.62 -4.53
CA ILE A 65 11.37 2.37 -4.72
C ILE A 65 12.77 2.46 -4.11
N MET A 66 13.24 1.31 -3.63
CA MET A 66 14.65 1.02 -3.37
C MET A 66 15.16 0.21 -4.55
N GLU A 67 16.23 0.66 -5.20
CA GLU A 67 16.85 -0.08 -6.30
C GLU A 67 18.36 -0.16 -6.12
N GLU A 68 18.96 -1.28 -6.51
CA GLU A 68 20.40 -1.39 -6.73
C GLU A 68 20.70 -1.26 -8.22
N VAL A 69 21.90 -0.74 -8.51
CA VAL A 69 22.45 -0.68 -9.86
C VAL A 69 23.73 -1.48 -9.87
N ASP A 70 23.74 -2.59 -10.59
CA ASP A 70 24.92 -3.43 -10.79
C ASP A 70 25.21 -3.53 -12.29
N ASN A 71 26.39 -3.07 -12.72
CA ASN A 71 26.80 -3.04 -14.14
C ASN A 71 25.74 -2.46 -15.10
N GLY A 72 25.05 -1.39 -14.66
CA GLY A 72 23.98 -0.73 -15.43
C GLY A 72 22.63 -1.45 -15.40
N LYS A 73 22.52 -2.62 -14.74
CA LYS A 73 21.26 -3.29 -14.48
C LYS A 73 20.61 -2.74 -13.22
N HIS A 74 19.41 -2.20 -13.36
CA HIS A 74 18.60 -1.70 -12.25
C HIS A 74 17.68 -2.80 -11.71
N THR A 75 17.85 -3.16 -10.44
CA THR A 75 17.01 -4.17 -9.76
C THR A 75 16.23 -3.51 -8.62
N ILE A 76 14.90 -3.62 -8.65
CA ILE A 76 14.05 -3.12 -7.57
C ILE A 76 14.10 -4.10 -6.39
N LEU A 77 14.46 -3.59 -5.21
CA LEU A 77 14.61 -4.38 -3.98
C LEU A 77 13.41 -4.23 -3.04
N ALA A 78 12.77 -3.08 -3.05
CA ALA A 78 11.59 -2.79 -2.24
C ALA A 78 10.76 -1.67 -2.86
N VAL A 79 9.45 -1.68 -2.59
CA VAL A 79 8.49 -0.67 -3.06
C VAL A 79 7.58 -0.26 -1.91
N SER A 80 7.22 1.02 -1.87
CA SER A 80 6.10 1.50 -1.04
C SER A 80 5.19 2.45 -1.82
N VAL A 81 3.91 2.45 -1.45
CA VAL A 81 2.91 3.40 -1.95
C VAL A 81 2.38 4.20 -0.77
N TRP A 82 2.40 5.51 -0.89
CA TRP A 82 1.92 6.42 0.15
C TRP A 82 0.78 7.27 -0.40
N ASN A 83 -0.27 7.42 0.42
CA ASN A 83 -1.30 8.43 0.22
C ASN A 83 -0.81 9.74 0.85
N ILE A 84 -0.63 10.75 -0.01
CA ILE A 84 -0.23 12.12 0.32
C ILE A 84 -1.35 13.13 0.03
N SER A 85 -2.61 12.66 0.00
CA SER A 85 -3.77 13.50 -0.33
C SER A 85 -3.94 14.73 0.56
N TYR A 86 -3.40 14.69 1.78
CA TYR A 86 -3.38 15.84 2.67
C TYR A 86 -2.78 17.10 2.01
N LYS A 87 -1.84 16.96 1.05
CA LYS A 87 -1.28 18.10 0.30
C LYS A 87 -2.33 18.79 -0.54
N ASN A 88 -3.09 18.01 -1.31
CA ASN A 88 -4.15 18.55 -2.17
C ASN A 88 -5.34 19.04 -1.34
N LYS A 89 -5.71 18.34 -0.26
CA LYS A 89 -6.76 18.79 0.66
C LYS A 89 -6.41 20.10 1.38
N ARG A 90 -5.15 20.29 1.79
CA ARG A 90 -4.67 21.58 2.36
C ARG A 90 -4.72 22.71 1.34
N LYS A 91 -4.42 22.42 0.07
CA LYS A 91 -4.36 23.41 -1.01
C LYS A 91 -5.75 23.78 -1.55
N ASP A 92 -6.55 22.77 -1.87
CA ASP A 92 -7.80 22.87 -2.62
C ASP A 92 -9.04 22.90 -1.69
N GLY A 93 -8.86 22.65 -0.38
CA GLY A 93 -9.90 22.80 0.65
C GLY A 93 -10.75 21.55 0.90
N ILE A 94 -11.79 21.71 1.73
CA ILE A 94 -12.64 20.61 2.23
C ILE A 94 -13.47 19.91 1.14
N GLU A 95 -13.69 20.56 0.00
CA GLU A 95 -14.41 19.99 -1.14
C GLU A 95 -13.53 19.07 -2.00
N TYR A 96 -12.22 19.04 -1.75
CA TYR A 96 -11.31 18.19 -2.51
C TYR A 96 -11.62 16.71 -2.31
N THR A 97 -11.93 16.03 -3.41
CA THR A 97 -12.16 14.59 -3.44
C THR A 97 -10.95 13.88 -4.03
N THR A 98 -10.40 12.91 -3.29
CA THR A 98 -9.27 12.10 -3.75
C THR A 98 -9.69 11.17 -4.88
N LYS A 99 -8.95 11.16 -5.98
CA LYS A 99 -9.14 10.19 -7.06
C LYS A 99 -8.50 8.85 -6.64
N ASN A 100 -9.33 7.84 -6.38
CA ASN A 100 -8.85 6.54 -5.95
C ASN A 100 -8.40 5.68 -7.16
N PRO A 101 -7.12 5.24 -7.24
CA PRO A 101 -6.60 4.40 -8.32
C PRO A 101 -7.39 3.10 -8.55
N TYR A 102 -8.01 2.57 -7.50
CA TYR A 102 -8.81 1.34 -7.58
C TYR A 102 -10.16 1.56 -8.28
N ASP A 103 -10.74 2.76 -8.24
CA ASP A 103 -12.06 3.03 -8.84
C ASP A 103 -12.01 2.92 -10.35
N ASP A 104 -10.98 3.49 -10.97
CA ASP A 104 -10.81 3.44 -12.41
C ASP A 104 -10.42 2.04 -12.89
N MET A 105 -9.59 1.31 -12.13
CA MET A 105 -9.32 -0.10 -12.42
C MET A 105 -10.61 -0.93 -12.39
N THR A 106 -11.47 -0.69 -11.38
CA THR A 106 -12.77 -1.35 -11.23
C THR A 106 -13.69 -1.08 -12.40
N LYS A 107 -13.81 0.19 -12.84
CA LYS A 107 -14.61 0.59 -14.02
C LYS A 107 -14.10 -0.02 -15.32
N ASN A 108 -12.79 -0.24 -15.43
CA ASN A 108 -12.14 -0.77 -16.64
C ASN A 108 -11.97 -2.30 -16.59
N GLY A 109 -13.02 -3.00 -16.15
CA GLY A 109 -13.10 -4.48 -16.14
C GLY A 109 -12.65 -5.13 -14.83
N GLY A 110 -12.03 -4.38 -13.91
CA GLY A 110 -11.60 -4.88 -12.61
C GLY A 110 -12.73 -5.45 -11.74
N ALA A 111 -13.95 -4.93 -11.91
CA ALA A 111 -15.14 -5.43 -11.22
C ALA A 111 -15.47 -6.90 -11.56
N THR A 112 -15.02 -7.39 -12.73
CA THR A 112 -15.30 -8.75 -13.23
C THR A 112 -14.01 -9.55 -13.42
N ARG A 113 -12.92 -9.18 -12.73
CA ARG A 113 -11.65 -9.89 -12.77
C ARG A 113 -11.81 -11.33 -12.27
N LYS A 114 -11.20 -12.29 -12.95
CA LYS A 114 -11.36 -13.72 -12.65
C LYS A 114 -10.37 -14.22 -11.61
N ASP A 115 -9.25 -13.53 -11.43
CA ASP A 115 -8.19 -13.92 -10.50
C ASP A 115 -8.52 -13.68 -9.02
N ALA A 116 -9.57 -12.90 -8.74
CA ALA A 116 -9.97 -12.50 -7.40
C ALA A 116 -11.29 -13.15 -6.96
N ASP A 117 -11.44 -13.35 -5.66
CA ASP A 117 -12.73 -13.68 -5.05
C ASP A 117 -13.47 -12.37 -4.68
N PRO A 118 -14.64 -12.08 -5.26
CA PRO A 118 -15.34 -10.82 -5.02
C PRO A 118 -15.71 -10.58 -3.56
N GLY A 119 -16.10 -11.63 -2.83
CA GLY A 119 -16.44 -11.53 -1.41
C GLY A 119 -15.22 -11.17 -0.57
N ARG A 120 -14.06 -11.78 -0.88
CA ARG A 120 -12.81 -11.48 -0.18
C ARG A 120 -12.22 -10.10 -0.54
N ILE A 121 -12.44 -9.62 -1.77
CA ILE A 121 -12.13 -8.23 -2.15
C ILE A 121 -12.96 -7.26 -1.32
N GLU A 122 -14.26 -7.53 -1.17
CA GLU A 122 -15.16 -6.69 -0.39
C GLU A 122 -14.78 -6.70 1.10
N ALA A 123 -14.52 -7.87 1.69
CA ALA A 123 -14.06 -7.97 3.07
C ALA A 123 -12.76 -7.17 3.32
N PHE A 124 -11.83 -7.18 2.35
CA PHE A 124 -10.62 -6.37 2.44
C PHE A 124 -10.94 -4.86 2.40
N ARG A 125 -11.86 -4.44 1.52
CA ARG A 125 -12.30 -3.05 1.39
C ARG A 125 -12.98 -2.56 2.68
N GLU A 126 -13.86 -3.36 3.26
CA GLU A 126 -14.55 -3.05 4.52
C GLU A 126 -13.57 -2.95 5.69
N SER A 127 -12.61 -3.86 5.80
CA SER A 127 -11.54 -3.82 6.79
C SER A 127 -10.70 -2.53 6.68
N GLY A 128 -10.32 -2.17 5.46
CA GLY A 128 -9.60 -0.92 5.19
C GLY A 128 -10.43 0.33 5.53
N ALA A 129 -11.74 0.31 5.24
CA ALA A 129 -12.65 1.38 5.60
C ALA A 129 -12.79 1.54 7.12
N LEU A 130 -12.84 0.44 7.87
CA LEU A 130 -12.86 0.44 9.33
C LEU A 130 -11.58 1.08 9.88
N CYS A 131 -10.41 0.58 9.47
CA CYS A 131 -9.12 1.15 9.84
C CYS A 131 -9.04 2.66 9.49
N ASN A 132 -9.52 3.05 8.30
CA ASN A 132 -9.56 4.45 7.89
C ASN A 132 -10.48 5.32 8.76
N LYS A 133 -11.60 4.79 9.26
CA LYS A 133 -12.48 5.49 10.20
C LYS A 133 -11.77 5.80 11.52
N HIS A 134 -10.91 4.90 12.01
CA HIS A 134 -10.08 5.17 13.20
C HIS A 134 -9.07 6.29 12.93
N PHE A 135 -8.42 6.28 11.76
CA PHE A 135 -7.49 7.36 11.40
C PHE A 135 -8.19 8.71 11.26
N GLU A 136 -9.35 8.74 10.59
CA GLU A 136 -10.14 9.95 10.39
C GLU A 136 -10.60 10.55 11.72
N LYS A 137 -11.16 9.72 12.60
CA LYS A 137 -11.64 10.13 13.93
C LYS A 137 -10.55 10.80 14.77
N ASN A 138 -9.31 10.32 14.70
CA ASN A 138 -8.22 10.78 15.57
C ASN A 138 -7.37 11.89 14.94
N TYR A 139 -7.18 11.86 13.61
CA TYR A 139 -6.19 12.69 12.93
C TYR A 139 -6.72 13.47 11.73
N GLY A 140 -7.87 13.08 11.18
CA GLY A 140 -8.42 13.64 9.94
C GLY A 140 -7.39 13.63 8.82
N ASP A 141 -7.21 14.79 8.18
CA ASP A 141 -6.23 15.01 7.12
C ASP A 141 -4.81 15.31 7.61
N ARG A 142 -4.54 15.34 8.93
CA ARG A 142 -3.19 15.57 9.46
C ARG A 142 -2.36 14.29 9.48
N ARG A 143 -2.38 13.54 8.37
CA ARG A 143 -1.68 12.27 8.23
C ARG A 143 -1.14 12.03 6.82
N ILE A 144 -0.05 11.27 6.75
CA ILE A 144 0.37 10.51 5.58
C ILE A 144 0.06 9.03 5.84
N THR A 145 -0.43 8.30 4.83
CA THR A 145 -0.83 6.89 5.01
C THR A 145 0.01 5.98 4.13
N LEU A 146 0.70 5.00 4.73
CA LEU A 146 1.35 3.91 4.01
C LEU A 146 0.30 2.90 3.58
N GLN A 147 0.26 2.59 2.28
CA GLN A 147 -0.81 1.82 1.66
C GLN A 147 -0.32 0.48 1.15
N ILE A 148 0.89 0.43 0.60
CA ILE A 148 1.55 -0.81 0.18
C ILE A 148 3.00 -0.72 0.62
N LEU A 149 3.55 -1.82 1.15
CA LEU A 149 4.97 -1.99 1.43
C LEU A 149 5.38 -3.42 1.07
N GLY A 150 6.39 -3.55 0.22
CA GLY A 150 6.94 -4.85 -0.18
C GLY A 150 8.45 -4.80 -0.22
N THR A 151 9.11 -5.90 0.15
CA THR A 151 10.54 -6.11 -0.06
C THR A 151 10.72 -7.48 -0.69
N HIS A 152 11.52 -7.56 -1.75
CA HIS A 152 11.71 -8.81 -2.48
C HIS A 152 12.17 -9.93 -1.53
N PRO A 153 11.62 -11.16 -1.60
CA PRO A 153 11.94 -12.24 -0.66
C PRO A 153 13.44 -12.54 -0.53
N GLY A 154 14.19 -12.50 -1.65
CA GLY A 154 15.64 -12.67 -1.67
C GLY A 154 16.46 -11.53 -1.03
N HIS A 155 15.81 -10.42 -0.66
CA HIS A 155 16.43 -9.19 -0.15
C HIS A 155 15.87 -8.77 1.22
N LEU A 156 15.14 -9.66 1.91
CA LEU A 156 14.60 -9.40 3.24
C LEU A 156 15.70 -9.18 4.29
N ARG A 157 15.33 -8.54 5.41
CA ARG A 157 16.18 -8.28 6.58
C ARG A 157 17.43 -7.43 6.30
N ARG A 158 17.41 -6.63 5.24
CA ARG A 158 18.49 -5.69 4.86
C ARG A 158 18.16 -4.20 5.12
N GLY A 159 17.02 -3.93 5.76
CA GLY A 159 16.61 -2.55 6.12
C GLY A 159 15.81 -1.79 5.06
N TYR A 160 15.62 -2.32 3.85
CA TYR A 160 14.94 -1.58 2.78
C TYR A 160 13.49 -1.15 3.12
N ALA A 161 12.72 -2.00 3.79
CA ALA A 161 11.40 -1.66 4.29
C ALA A 161 11.45 -0.54 5.34
N THR A 162 12.46 -0.56 6.22
CA THR A 162 12.71 0.50 7.21
C THR A 162 13.02 1.82 6.52
N ASP A 163 13.88 1.82 5.50
CA ASP A 163 14.25 3.04 4.76
C ASP A 163 13.05 3.67 4.05
N LEU A 164 12.15 2.85 3.48
CA LEU A 164 10.91 3.32 2.88
C LEU A 164 9.94 3.88 3.92
N CYS A 165 9.82 3.26 5.10
CA CYS A 165 9.02 3.79 6.21
C CYS A 165 9.59 5.12 6.73
N ASN A 166 10.91 5.19 6.93
CA ASN A 166 11.61 6.38 7.39
C ASN A 166 11.37 7.57 6.47
N TRP A 167 11.27 7.36 5.15
CA TRP A 167 10.91 8.44 4.23
C TRP A 167 9.56 9.08 4.59
N GLY A 168 8.50 8.27 4.78
CA GLY A 168 7.18 8.80 5.15
C GLY A 168 7.15 9.38 6.57
N MET A 169 7.88 8.78 7.51
CA MET A 169 8.04 9.29 8.88
C MET A 169 8.73 10.64 8.92
N ASN A 170 9.77 10.84 8.10
CA ASN A 170 10.45 12.13 7.98
C ASN A 170 9.51 13.19 7.39
N VAL A 171 8.76 12.85 6.33
CA VAL A 171 7.72 13.75 5.77
C VAL A 171 6.71 14.12 6.85
N ALA A 172 6.25 13.16 7.65
CA ALA A 172 5.30 13.44 8.71
C ALA A 172 5.87 14.33 9.81
N HIS A 173 7.12 14.10 10.22
CA HIS A 173 7.80 14.95 11.20
C HIS A 173 7.96 16.40 10.69
N GLU A 174 8.50 16.56 9.48
CA GLU A 174 8.76 17.87 8.87
C GLU A 174 7.47 18.67 8.63
N GLU A 175 6.37 18.00 8.27
CA GLU A 175 5.10 18.66 7.90
C GLU A 175 4.05 18.67 9.03
N GLY A 176 4.42 18.26 10.25
CA GLY A 176 3.55 18.25 11.43
C GLY A 176 2.35 17.31 11.29
N LEU A 177 2.57 16.12 10.73
CA LEU A 177 1.58 15.07 10.50
C LEU A 177 1.87 13.84 11.38
N VAL A 178 0.96 12.87 11.35
CA VAL A 178 1.24 11.49 11.78
C VAL A 178 1.41 10.55 10.59
N CYS A 179 2.09 9.41 10.79
CA CYS A 179 2.06 8.31 9.83
C CYS A 179 1.03 7.27 10.23
N THR A 180 0.24 6.79 9.29
CA THR A 180 -0.75 5.73 9.53
C THR A 180 -0.56 4.56 8.58
N VAL A 181 -0.92 3.35 9.01
CA VAL A 181 -0.85 2.14 8.19
C VAL A 181 -1.86 1.10 8.68
N GLN A 182 -2.52 0.40 7.76
CA GLN A 182 -3.19 -0.86 8.06
C GLN A 182 -2.15 -1.98 7.94
N ALA A 183 -1.78 -2.59 9.06
CA ALA A 183 -0.77 -3.63 9.08
C ALA A 183 -1.41 -5.01 9.13
N THR A 184 -0.98 -5.95 8.28
CA THR A 184 -1.17 -7.39 8.52
C THR A 184 -0.21 -7.87 9.62
N TYR A 185 -0.40 -9.10 10.11
CA TYR A 185 0.48 -9.68 11.14
C TYR A 185 1.96 -9.70 10.71
N LEU A 186 2.20 -9.84 9.40
CA LEU A 186 3.55 -9.87 8.81
C LEU A 186 4.25 -8.51 8.96
N GLY A 187 3.54 -7.42 8.64
CA GLY A 187 4.07 -6.05 8.72
C GLY A 187 4.11 -5.48 10.13
N ARG A 188 3.18 -5.88 11.02
CA ARG A 188 3.01 -5.30 12.36
C ARG A 188 4.31 -5.25 13.18
N ARG A 189 5.11 -6.33 13.14
CA ARG A 189 6.38 -6.40 13.88
C ARG A 189 7.38 -5.34 13.42
N LEU A 190 7.45 -5.05 12.12
CA LEU A 190 8.30 -3.99 11.59
C LEU A 190 7.82 -2.64 12.13
N TYR A 191 6.53 -2.33 11.98
CA TYR A 191 5.99 -1.04 12.40
C TYR A 191 6.15 -0.81 13.91
N LYS A 192 5.95 -1.84 14.75
CA LYS A 192 6.24 -1.77 16.19
C LYS A 192 7.70 -1.41 16.48
N LYS A 193 8.65 -2.01 15.75
CA LYS A 193 10.09 -1.67 15.90
C LYS A 193 10.40 -0.23 15.49
N LEU A 194 9.65 0.32 14.55
CA LEU A 194 9.76 1.73 14.12
C LEU A 194 9.02 2.70 15.04
N GLY A 195 8.37 2.20 16.10
CA GLY A 195 7.67 3.01 17.09
C GLY A 195 6.20 3.28 16.77
N PHE A 196 5.61 2.59 15.79
CA PHE A 196 4.16 2.64 15.61
C PHE A 196 3.45 1.96 16.79
N THR A 197 2.31 2.49 17.19
CA THR A 197 1.39 1.90 18.17
C THR A 197 0.12 1.40 17.49
N ASP A 198 -0.57 0.44 18.11
CA ASP A 198 -1.87 0.00 17.59
C ASP A 198 -2.93 1.00 18.06
N LEU A 199 -3.80 1.43 17.15
CA LEU A 199 -4.99 2.22 17.46
C LEU A 199 -6.20 1.32 17.67
N ASP A 200 -6.37 0.34 16.78
CA ASP A 200 -7.49 -0.60 16.81
C ASP A 200 -7.17 -1.84 15.97
N GLU A 201 -7.96 -2.89 16.14
CA GLU A 201 -7.89 -4.11 15.35
C GLU A 201 -8.92 -4.04 14.21
N CYS A 202 -8.53 -4.52 13.03
CA CYS A 202 -9.41 -4.68 11.88
C CYS A 202 -9.28 -6.13 11.41
N LEU A 203 -10.38 -6.79 11.05
CA LEU A 203 -10.33 -8.14 10.50
C LEU A 203 -10.68 -8.10 9.01
N ILE A 204 -10.00 -8.93 8.22
CA ILE A 204 -10.42 -9.23 6.85
C ILE A 204 -11.01 -10.64 6.87
N GLN A 205 -12.32 -10.75 6.74
CA GLN A 205 -13.03 -12.02 6.76
C GLN A 205 -14.37 -11.90 6.05
N VAL A 206 -14.69 -12.83 5.16
CA VAL A 206 -16.04 -12.97 4.62
C VAL A 206 -16.94 -13.52 5.73
N PRO A 207 -18.12 -12.93 6.00
CA PRO A 207 -19.03 -13.41 7.05
C PRO A 207 -19.32 -14.91 6.92
N GLY A 208 -19.03 -15.68 7.98
CA GLY A 208 -19.25 -17.13 8.04
C GLY A 208 -18.08 -17.99 7.53
N GLU A 209 -17.03 -17.40 6.96
CA GLU A 209 -15.81 -18.12 6.58
C GLU A 209 -14.90 -18.37 7.79
N GLN A 210 -14.18 -19.50 7.83
CA GLN A 210 -13.20 -19.77 8.90
C GLN A 210 -11.86 -19.04 8.68
N GLU A 211 -11.47 -18.86 7.41
CA GLU A 211 -10.26 -18.14 7.03
C GLU A 211 -10.41 -16.64 7.31
N MET A 212 -9.43 -16.05 7.98
CA MET A 212 -9.39 -14.63 8.30
C MET A 212 -7.96 -14.10 8.26
N ILE A 213 -7.80 -12.80 8.01
CA ILE A 213 -6.53 -12.10 8.11
C ILE A 213 -6.64 -11.04 9.20
N GLU A 214 -5.80 -11.18 10.22
CA GLU A 214 -5.69 -10.19 11.29
C GLU A 214 -4.96 -8.93 10.79
N CYS A 215 -5.58 -7.78 11.01
CA CYS A 215 -5.03 -6.48 10.70
C CYS A 215 -5.13 -5.50 11.87
N TRP A 216 -4.31 -4.46 11.84
CA TRP A 216 -4.30 -3.40 12.84
C TRP A 216 -4.24 -2.04 12.16
N ALA A 217 -5.10 -1.11 12.61
CA ALA A 217 -4.88 0.30 12.37
C ALA A 217 -3.71 0.74 13.26
N MET A 218 -2.60 1.17 12.67
CA MET A 218 -1.42 1.59 13.43
C MET A 218 -1.06 3.04 13.12
N VAL A 219 -0.48 3.72 14.11
CA VAL A 219 -0.02 5.11 13.99
C VAL A 219 1.40 5.28 14.51
N TRP A 220 2.17 6.12 13.85
CA TRP A 220 3.40 6.70 14.38
C TRP A 220 3.24 8.21 14.51
N ILE A 221 3.57 8.71 15.69
CA ILE A 221 3.47 10.13 16.03
C ILE A 221 4.91 10.65 16.19
N PRO A 222 5.32 11.68 15.42
CA PRO A 222 6.64 12.28 15.59
C PRO A 222 6.84 12.77 17.02
N LYS A 223 8.04 12.54 17.56
CA LYS A 223 8.43 13.17 18.83
C LYS A 223 8.75 14.65 18.59
N PRO A 224 8.46 15.54 19.57
CA PRO A 224 8.89 16.93 19.55
C PRO A 224 10.41 17.07 19.46
#